data_AF-A0A645IEY8-F1
#
_entry.id   AF-A0A645IEY8-F1
#
_cell.length_a   1.000
_cell.length_b   1.000
_cell.length_c   1.000
_cell.angle_alpha   90.00
_cell.angle_beta   90.00
_cell.angle_gamma   90.00
#
_symmetry.space_group_name_H-M   'P 1'
#
loop_
_entity.id
_entity.type
_entity.pdbx_description
1 polymer ?
#
loop_
_entity_poly.entity_id
_entity_poly.type
_entity_poly.pdbx_seq_one_letter_code
_entity_poly.pdbx_strand_id
1 'polypeptide(L)'
;MYRNIEAYRFEVRSRKGFYARIEASSPIDVGIIGTDGYNLKFQQGVTDVCIGPLPIKEKGEMALVLGTYPGDRSNVRVSAWME
;
A
#
# COMPACT_ATOMS: atom_id res chain seq x y z
N MET A 1 -15.11 5.46 9.94
CA MET A 1 -14.02 4.82 10.69
C MET A 1 -13.84 3.42 10.13
N TYR A 2 -12.65 3.05 9.67
CA TYR A 2 -12.39 1.69 9.17
C TYR A 2 -12.55 0.69 10.31
N ARG A 3 -13.19 -0.45 10.05
CA ARG A 3 -13.24 -1.57 11.02
C ARG A 3 -12.20 -2.64 10.71
N ASN A 4 -11.83 -2.78 9.44
CA ASN A 4 -10.81 -3.72 8.99
C ASN A 4 -9.68 -2.89 8.36
N ILE A 5 -8.55 -2.88 9.05
CA ILE A 5 -7.30 -2.31 8.55
C ILE A 5 -6.30 -3.46 8.57
N GLU A 6 -5.79 -3.82 7.40
CA GLU A 6 -4.72 -4.80 7.26
C GLU A 6 -3.43 -4.08 6.89
N ALA A 7 -2.35 -4.37 7.61
CA ALA A 7 -1.04 -3.77 7.38
C ALA A 7 0.00 -4.84 7.06
N TYR A 8 0.52 -4.79 5.84
CA TYR A 8 1.56 -5.69 5.35
C TYR A 8 2.91 -4.99 5.40
N ARG A 9 3.80 -5.45 6.26
CA ARG A 9 5.14 -4.91 6.43
C ARG A 9 6.13 -5.66 5.55
N PHE A 10 7.07 -4.94 4.97
CA PHE A 10 8.11 -5.51 4.12
C PHE A 10 9.39 -4.67 4.15
N GLU A 11 10.54 -5.33 4.01
CA GLU A 11 11.82 -4.64 3.93
C GLU A 11 12.09 -4.11 2.52
N VAL A 12 12.60 -2.89 2.43
CA VAL A 12 13.05 -2.26 1.19
C VAL A 12 14.53 -1.94 1.22
N ARG A 13 15.16 -1.97 0.04
CA ARG A 13 16.57 -1.57 -0.15
C ARG A 13 16.65 -0.16 -0.72
N SER A 14 17.68 0.59 -0.34
CA SER A 14 17.89 1.94 -0.86
C SER A 14 18.21 1.94 -2.37
N ARG A 15 17.97 3.08 -3.02
CA ARG A 15 18.33 3.41 -4.42
C ARG A 15 17.49 2.76 -5.54
N LYS A 16 16.43 2.03 -5.21
CA LYS A 16 15.42 1.57 -6.18
C LYS A 16 14.08 2.22 -5.92
N GLY A 17 13.26 2.36 -6.96
CA GLY A 17 11.88 2.80 -6.82
C GLY A 17 11.01 1.64 -6.33
N PHE A 18 10.17 1.90 -5.33
CA PHE A 18 9.13 0.95 -4.95
C PHE A 18 7.89 1.13 -5.82
N TYR A 19 7.34 0.01 -6.28
CA TYR A 19 6.10 -0.04 -7.02
C TYR A 19 5.13 -1.03 -6.36
N ALA A 20 3.85 -0.71 -6.42
CA ALA A 20 2.78 -1.61 -6.01
C ALA A 20 1.59 -1.49 -6.96
N ARG A 21 1.01 -2.63 -7.33
CA ARG A 21 -0.30 -2.70 -7.98
C ARG A 21 -1.29 -3.40 -7.05
N ILE A 22 -2.43 -2.77 -6.87
CA ILE A 22 -3.52 -3.26 -6.03
C ILE A 22 -4.73 -3.44 -6.91
N GLU A 23 -5.27 -4.66 -6.93
CA GLU A 23 -6.50 -5.02 -7.62
C GLU A 23 -7.50 -5.56 -6.58
N ALA A 24 -8.70 -5.01 -6.54
CA ALA A 24 -9.70 -5.31 -5.52
C ALA A 24 -11.08 -5.53 -6.15
N SER A 25 -11.84 -6.50 -5.63
CA SER A 25 -13.20 -6.80 -6.13
C SER A 25 -14.25 -5.75 -5.76
N SER A 26 -13.96 -4.93 -4.75
CA SER A 26 -14.78 -3.83 -4.23
C SER A 26 -13.86 -2.65 -3.88
N PRO A 27 -14.35 -1.38 -3.90
CA PRO A 27 -13.53 -0.22 -3.55
C PRO A 27 -12.88 -0.34 -2.18
N ILE A 28 -11.57 -0.07 -2.11
CA ILE A 28 -10.80 -0.05 -0.86
C ILE A 28 -9.93 1.20 -0.78
N ASP A 29 -9.47 1.50 0.42
CA ASP A 29 -8.49 2.57 0.65
C ASP A 29 -7.10 1.95 0.82
N VAL A 30 -6.11 2.57 0.20
CA VAL A 30 -4.74 2.07 0.12
C VAL A 30 -3.79 3.14 0.63
N GLY A 31 -2.94 2.76 1.59
CA GLY A 31 -1.86 3.59 2.13
C GLY A 31 -0.49 2.94 1.96
N ILE A 32 0.54 3.72 1.67
CA ILE A 32 1.94 3.31 1.74
C ILE A 32 2.63 4.13 2.83
N ILE A 33 3.19 3.46 3.81
CA ILE A 33 3.96 4.05 4.90
C ILE A 33 5.45 3.84 4.62
N GLY A 34 6.21 4.93 4.69
CA GLY A 34 7.66 4.94 4.50
C GLY A 34 8.43 4.42 5.70
N THR A 35 9.75 4.34 5.56
CA THR A 35 10.67 3.90 6.61
C THR A 35 10.69 4.83 7.83
N ASP A 36 10.33 6.10 7.61
CA ASP A 36 10.20 7.14 8.62
C ASP A 36 8.83 7.08 9.36
N GLY A 37 7.97 6.12 9.02
CA GLY A 37 6.63 5.97 9.58
C GLY A 37 5.61 6.97 9.03
N TYR A 38 6.00 7.84 8.08
CA TYR A 38 5.09 8.79 7.46
C TYR A 38 4.41 8.20 6.23
N ASN A 39 3.23 8.72 5.91
CA ASN A 39 2.49 8.32 4.72
C ASN A 39 3.18 8.87 3.46
N LEU A 40 3.62 7.98 2.58
CA LEU A 40 4.20 8.31 1.27
C LEU A 40 3.12 8.46 0.19
N LYS A 41 2.04 7.66 0.28
CA LYS A 41 0.93 7.70 -0.66
C LYS A 41 -0.35 7.20 0.00
N PHE A 42 -1.45 7.91 -0.27
CA PHE A 42 -2.79 7.46 0.07
C PHE A 42 -3.69 7.56 -1.15
N GLN A 43 -4.54 6.56 -1.35
CA GLN A 43 -5.55 6.49 -2.40
C GLN A 43 -6.85 5.96 -1.79
N GLN A 44 -7.96 6.59 -2.13
CA GLN A 44 -9.27 6.29 -1.57
C GLN A 44 -10.19 5.66 -2.62
N GLY A 45 -10.96 4.64 -2.24
CA GLY A 45 -12.02 4.05 -3.04
C GLY A 45 -11.56 3.41 -4.35
N VAL A 46 -10.38 2.81 -4.37
CA VAL A 46 -9.78 2.22 -5.57
C VAL A 46 -10.12 0.74 -5.74
N THR A 47 -10.27 0.31 -6.99
CA THR A 47 -10.42 -1.11 -7.37
C THR A 47 -9.26 -1.63 -8.22
N ASP A 48 -8.58 -0.77 -8.98
CA ASP A 48 -7.30 -1.05 -9.63
C ASP A 48 -6.44 0.21 -9.54
N VAL A 49 -5.26 0.11 -8.93
CA VAL A 49 -4.31 1.20 -8.88
C VAL A 49 -2.88 0.69 -8.98
N CYS A 50 -2.08 1.37 -9.79
CA CYS A 50 -0.63 1.24 -9.79
C CYS A 50 -0.01 2.46 -9.09
N ILE A 51 0.84 2.21 -8.11
CA ILE A 51 1.53 3.18 -7.28
C ILE A 51 3.02 3.03 -7.54
N GLY A 52 3.69 4.13 -7.88
CA GLY A 52 5.14 4.18 -8.04
C GLY A 52 5.60 5.05 -9.23
N PRO A 53 6.91 5.28 -9.38
CA PRO A 53 7.95 4.92 -8.41
C PRO A 53 7.82 5.75 -7.13
N LEU A 54 7.83 5.08 -5.98
CA LEU A 54 7.98 5.74 -4.68
C LEU A 54 9.47 5.75 -4.30
N PRO A 55 10.05 6.92 -3.99
CA PRO A 55 11.47 7.01 -3.67
C PRO A 55 11.76 6.38 -2.32
N ILE A 56 12.68 5.40 -2.30
CA ILE A 56 13.20 4.80 -1.07
C ILE A 56 14.46 5.57 -0.66
N LYS A 57 14.31 6.50 0.29
CA LYS A 57 15.41 7.34 0.80
C LYS A 57 16.48 6.52 1.52
N GLU A 58 16.05 5.53 2.30
CA GLU A 58 16.89 4.69 3.12
C GLU A 58 16.39 3.24 3.12
N LYS A 59 17.27 2.29 3.42
CA LYS A 59 16.84 0.90 3.64
C LYS A 59 16.05 0.82 4.94
N GLY A 60 15.02 -0.02 4.98
CA GLY A 60 14.22 -0.18 6.20
C GLY A 60 12.90 -0.90 5.95
N GLU A 61 12.06 -0.94 6.98
CA GLU A 61 10.71 -1.48 6.91
C GLU A 61 9.75 -0.43 6.33
N MET A 62 8.95 -0.81 5.35
CA MET A 62 7.79 -0.05 4.86
C MET A 62 6.52 -0.85 5.14
N ALA A 63 5.36 -0.19 5.03
CA ALA A 63 4.08 -0.89 5.14
C ALA A 63 3.10 -0.50 4.03
N LEU A 64 2.40 -1.49 3.49
CA LEU A 64 1.18 -1.32 2.71
C LEU A 64 -0.01 -1.50 3.64
N VAL A 65 -0.90 -0.52 3.68
CA VAL A 65 -2.09 -0.51 4.52
C VAL A 65 -3.32 -0.57 3.62
N LEU A 66 -4.20 -1.52 3.87
CA LEU A 66 -5.49 -1.67 3.18
C LEU A 66 -6.61 -1.41 4.18
N GLY A 67 -7.55 -0.53 3.80
CA GLY A 67 -8.73 -0.20 4.59
C GLY A 67 -10.01 -0.52 3.84
N THR A 68 -10.95 -1.19 4.51
CA THR A 68 -12.33 -1.37 4.00
C THR A 68 -13.33 -0.73 4.96
N TYR A 69 -14.48 -0.27 4.45
CA TYR A 69 -15.53 0.28 5.29
C TYR A 69 -16.27 -0.82 6.08
N PRO A 70 -16.92 -0.47 7.21
CA PRO A 70 -17.70 -1.42 7.97
C PRO A 70 -18.81 -2.08 7.14
N GLY A 71 -18.81 -3.40 7.09
CA GLY A 71 -19.77 -4.20 6.31
C GLY A 71 -19.24 -4.64 4.94
N ASP A 72 -18.14 -4.05 4.47
CA ASP A 72 -17.55 -4.41 3.18
C ASP A 72 -16.70 -5.67 3.28
N ARG A 73 -16.70 -6.44 2.19
CA ARG A 73 -15.75 -7.51 1.91
C ARG A 73 -15.17 -7.28 0.52
N SER A 74 -13.86 -7.46 0.39
CA SER A 74 -13.15 -7.33 -0.87
C SER A 74 -12.06 -8.40 -0.96
N ASN A 75 -11.98 -9.08 -2.10
CA ASN A 75 -10.83 -9.89 -2.44
C ASN A 75 -9.78 -8.97 -3.04
N VAL A 76 -8.59 -8.92 -2.42
CA VAL A 76 -7.52 -8.02 -2.84
C VAL A 76 -6.31 -8.82 -3.30
N ARG A 77 -5.81 -8.50 -4.50
CA ARG A 77 -4.51 -8.96 -5.01
C ARG A 77 -3.53 -7.81 -4.96
N VAL A 78 -2.38 -8.08 -4.36
CA VAL A 78 -1.28 -7.12 -4.24
C VAL A 78 -0.07 -7.68 -4.99
N SER A 79 0.48 -6.87 -5.89
CA SER A 79 1.79 -7.11 -6.50
C SER A 79 2.71 -5.98 -6.08
N ALA A 80 3.84 -6.28 -5.45
CA ALA A 80 4.81 -5.29 -4.99
C ALA A 80 6.20 -5.65 -5.52
N TRP A 81 6.91 -4.68 -6.09
CA TRP A 81 8.22 -4.91 -6.68
C TRP A 81 9.12 -3.67 -6.59
N MET A 82 10.41 -3.89 -6.86
CA MET A 82 11.42 -2.84 -6.84
C MET A 82 12.18 -2.82 -8.16
N GLU A 83 12.25 -1.65 -8.78
CA GLU A 83 13.05 -1.40 -10.00
C GLU A 83 14.14 -0.37 -9.73
#